data_AF-A0A1G5QA02-F1
#
_entry.id   AF-A0A1G5QA02-F1
#
_cell.length_a   1.000
_cell.length_b   1.000
_cell.length_c   1.000
_cell.angle_alpha   90.00
_cell.angle_beta   90.00
_cell.angle_gamma   90.00
#
_symmetry.space_group_name_H-M   'P 1'
#
loop_
_entity.id
_entity.type
_entity.pdbx_description
1 polymer ?
#
loop_
_entity_poly.entity_id
_entity_poly.type
_entity_poly.pdbx_seq_one_letter_code
_entity_poly.pdbx_strand_id
1 'polypeptide(L)'
;MANKDNPSNSENNLENANIKSTGPSTNDLKSRFKEGSIPLQTDYSDLIDIADIGRKATGQAPGQSGEPGDGLSLTDDGTLQTVVNSTGGLHFDKKALAIKPYDGINVDNNGVSVKAGSGIIVDSSGVSIDSNNVLPKGIIVMFSGSDIPDGWALCDGKNDTPDLIDRFILGGKVSDINKNNGKKVSGLFANNKQFKISTTNKELTITIKGTKLSQDQIPEHQHIGGTGYFSREGARYNVDQPHETAPRQLDNNPNSYDFTSYITKKGRSLFVEADNNAYYFYTSNVGKGNEHTHNVDASANIIPPYYILAFIMKI
;
A
#
# COMPACT_ATOMS: atom_id res chain seq x y z
N MET A 1 43.54 -22.20 -49.27
CA MET A 1 43.97 -20.91 -49.85
C MET A 1 44.73 -20.17 -48.77
N ALA A 2 46.02 -19.94 -49.01
CA ALA A 2 46.90 -19.20 -48.13
C ALA A 2 46.84 -17.71 -48.48
N ASN A 3 46.85 -16.86 -47.44
CA ASN A 3 47.29 -15.46 -47.45
C ASN A 3 47.77 -15.25 -46.00
N LYS A 4 49.06 -15.19 -45.63
CA LYS A 4 50.12 -14.22 -46.02
C LYS A 4 49.56 -12.80 -46.04
N ASP A 5 49.95 -11.84 -45.21
CA ASP A 5 51.12 -11.69 -44.35
C ASP A 5 50.81 -10.69 -43.20
N ASN A 6 51.65 -10.78 -42.17
CA ASN A 6 52.14 -9.70 -41.30
C ASN A 6 51.65 -9.67 -39.84
N PRO A 7 52.42 -10.26 -38.89
CA PRO A 7 52.34 -9.91 -37.48
C PRO A 7 53.06 -8.57 -37.27
N SER A 8 52.29 -7.55 -36.87
CA SER A 8 52.85 -6.32 -36.34
C SER A 8 53.67 -6.64 -35.09
N ASN A 9 54.99 -6.60 -35.27
CA ASN A 9 56.00 -6.62 -34.25
C ASN A 9 55.69 -5.54 -33.19
N SER A 10 55.33 -5.93 -31.97
CA SER A 10 55.32 -5.03 -30.81
C SER A 10 56.52 -5.35 -29.91
N GLU A 11 57.70 -5.41 -30.51
CA GLU A 11 58.94 -5.19 -29.79
C GLU A 11 59.16 -3.69 -29.63
N ASN A 12 59.43 -3.30 -28.38
CA ASN A 12 60.11 -2.07 -28.00
C ASN A 12 59.34 -0.75 -28.14
N ASN A 13 58.26 -0.60 -27.35
CA ASN A 13 58.03 0.69 -26.69
C ASN A 13 58.94 0.79 -25.46
N LEU A 14 60.26 0.79 -25.68
CA LEU A 14 61.16 1.56 -24.83
C LEU A 14 61.00 3.00 -25.30
N GLU A 15 59.89 3.62 -24.87
CA GLU A 15 59.76 5.06 -24.98
C GLU A 15 61.02 5.66 -24.38
N ASN A 16 61.64 6.46 -25.22
CA ASN A 16 62.86 7.21 -25.07
C ASN A 16 62.76 8.14 -23.86
N ALA A 17 62.87 7.58 -22.65
CA ALA A 17 63.34 8.30 -21.48
C ALA A 17 64.82 8.57 -21.75
N ASN A 18 65.09 9.62 -22.52
CA ASN A 18 66.42 10.18 -22.66
C ASN A 18 66.79 10.81 -21.31
N ILE A 19 67.09 9.94 -20.34
CA ILE A 19 67.75 10.29 -19.09
C ILE A 19 69.12 10.78 -19.55
N LYS A 20 69.26 12.10 -19.72
CA LYS A 20 70.58 12.71 -19.87
C LYS A 20 71.41 12.18 -18.72
N SER A 21 72.42 11.35 -19.02
CA SER A 21 73.36 10.84 -18.02
C SER A 21 73.89 12.04 -17.25
N THR A 22 73.64 12.09 -15.94
CA THR A 22 74.08 13.17 -15.05
C THR A 22 75.55 12.95 -14.67
N GLY A 23 76.42 12.85 -15.68
CA GLY A 23 77.86 12.62 -15.53
C GLY A 23 78.38 11.34 -16.22
N PRO A 24 79.69 11.05 -16.12
CA PRO A 24 80.35 9.87 -16.67
C PRO A 24 79.88 8.58 -15.99
N SER A 25 80.05 7.43 -16.64
CA SER A 25 79.72 6.15 -16.02
C SER A 25 80.63 5.86 -14.81
N THR A 26 80.17 4.98 -13.91
CA THR A 26 80.98 4.52 -12.76
C THR A 26 82.34 3.95 -13.18
N ASN A 27 82.41 3.27 -14.33
CA ASN A 27 83.65 2.69 -14.85
C ASN A 27 84.58 3.78 -15.41
N ASP A 28 84.03 4.79 -16.08
CA ASP A 28 84.82 5.94 -16.56
C ASP A 28 85.42 6.70 -15.38
N LEU A 29 84.62 7.00 -14.34
CA LEU A 29 85.11 7.64 -13.12
C LEU A 29 86.20 6.79 -12.47
N LYS A 30 86.00 5.49 -12.27
CA LYS A 30 87.03 4.61 -11.71
C LYS A 30 88.32 4.59 -12.55
N SER A 31 88.22 4.65 -13.88
CA SER A 31 89.40 4.72 -14.75
C SER A 31 90.14 6.05 -14.64
N ARG A 32 89.44 7.16 -14.36
CA ARG A 32 90.03 8.49 -14.18
C ARG A 32 90.64 8.67 -12.78
N PHE A 33 90.12 7.97 -11.77
CA PHE A 33 90.56 8.00 -10.37
C PHE A 33 91.44 6.80 -9.94
N LYS A 34 91.98 6.01 -10.88
CA LYS A 34 92.86 4.88 -10.55
C LYS A 34 94.28 5.32 -10.18
N GLU A 35 95.02 4.41 -9.52
CA GLU A 35 96.43 4.60 -9.21
C GLU A 35 97.24 5.00 -10.46
N GLY A 36 98.13 5.98 -10.30
CA GLY A 36 98.95 6.52 -11.39
C GLY A 36 98.22 7.46 -12.36
N SER A 37 96.91 7.72 -12.18
CA SER A 37 96.18 8.72 -12.95
C SER A 37 96.15 10.07 -12.22
N ILE A 38 96.06 11.17 -12.99
CA ILE A 38 95.88 12.53 -12.46
C ILE A 38 94.47 12.98 -12.86
N PRO A 39 93.48 12.92 -11.95
CA PRO A 39 92.13 13.38 -12.26
C PRO A 39 92.10 14.87 -12.59
N LEU A 40 91.29 15.25 -13.58
CA LEU A 40 91.14 16.64 -14.02
C LEU A 40 90.08 17.38 -13.18
N GLN A 41 90.07 18.71 -13.27
CA GLN A 41 89.03 19.54 -12.65
C GLN A 41 87.61 19.08 -13.03
N THR A 42 87.41 18.69 -14.30
CA THR A 42 86.13 18.18 -14.79
C THR A 42 85.76 16.86 -14.13
N ASP A 43 86.73 16.00 -13.82
CA ASP A 43 86.48 14.71 -13.17
C ASP A 43 86.03 14.89 -11.72
N TYR A 44 86.60 15.89 -11.03
CA TYR A 44 86.14 16.27 -9.70
C TYR A 44 84.76 16.94 -9.73
N SER A 45 84.49 17.81 -10.72
CA SER A 45 83.16 18.42 -10.91
C SER A 45 82.10 17.35 -11.11
N ASP A 46 82.35 16.41 -12.02
CA ASP A 46 81.45 15.29 -12.30
C ASP A 46 81.17 14.46 -11.04
N LEU A 47 82.20 14.15 -10.24
CA LEU A 47 82.05 13.40 -9.00
C LEU A 47 81.23 14.16 -7.94
N ILE A 48 81.47 15.47 -7.83
CA ILE A 48 80.75 16.35 -6.88
C ILE A 48 79.28 16.45 -7.27
N ASP A 49 78.97 16.67 -8.54
CA ASP A 49 77.60 16.81 -9.02
C ASP A 49 76.81 15.51 -8.79
N ILE A 50 77.42 14.35 -9.07
CA ILE A 50 76.81 13.03 -8.78
C ILE A 50 76.58 12.85 -7.28
N ALA A 51 77.56 13.21 -6.44
CA ALA A 51 77.44 13.10 -4.98
C ALA A 51 76.37 14.05 -4.42
N ASP A 52 76.26 15.27 -4.97
CA ASP A 52 75.27 16.27 -4.60
C ASP A 52 73.85 15.84 -4.99
N ILE A 53 73.66 15.25 -6.18
CA ILE A 53 72.39 14.63 -6.57
C ILE A 53 72.00 13.54 -5.58
N GLY A 54 72.94 12.66 -5.21
CA GLY A 54 72.70 11.59 -4.23
C GLY A 54 72.26 12.15 -2.87
N ARG A 55 72.99 13.13 -2.34
CA ARG A 55 72.63 13.79 -1.07
C ARG A 55 71.29 14.51 -1.16
N LYS A 56 70.99 15.19 -2.27
CA LYS A 56 69.70 15.88 -2.47
C LYS A 56 68.53 14.90 -2.49
N ALA A 57 68.69 13.76 -3.15
CA ALA A 57 67.67 12.72 -3.25
C ALA A 57 67.34 12.10 -1.89
N THR A 58 68.35 11.95 -1.02
CA THR A 58 68.16 11.44 0.35
C THR A 58 67.91 12.53 1.39
N GLY A 59 67.74 13.80 0.97
CA GLY A 59 67.50 14.92 1.88
C GLY A 59 68.69 15.33 2.76
N GLN A 60 69.91 14.90 2.40
CA GLN A 60 71.16 15.11 3.13
C GLN A 60 72.02 16.26 2.57
N ALA A 61 71.54 17.02 1.58
CA ALA A 61 72.28 18.15 1.05
C ALA A 61 72.24 19.36 2.01
N PRO A 62 73.26 20.23 2.00
CA PRO A 62 73.25 21.45 2.82
C PRO A 62 71.96 22.26 2.61
N GLY A 63 71.27 22.59 3.71
CA GLY A 63 70.00 23.32 3.67
C GLY A 63 68.74 22.44 3.59
N GLN A 64 68.87 21.11 3.49
CA GLN A 64 67.76 20.17 3.67
C GLN A 64 67.67 19.69 5.14
N SER A 65 66.57 19.03 5.48
CA SER A 65 66.23 18.57 6.83
C SER A 65 67.14 17.46 7.36
N GLY A 66 67.98 16.85 6.53
CA GLY A 66 68.75 15.66 6.88
C GLY A 66 67.93 14.38 6.79
N GLU A 67 66.76 14.40 6.14
CA GLU A 67 65.89 13.24 5.92
C GLU A 67 65.21 13.37 4.54
N PRO A 68 64.88 12.27 3.85
CA PRO A 68 64.07 12.33 2.63
C PRO A 68 62.74 13.06 2.86
N GLY A 69 62.15 13.60 1.79
CA GLY A 69 60.86 14.30 1.86
C GLY A 69 59.69 13.38 2.20
N ASP A 70 58.53 13.98 2.51
CA ASP A 70 57.33 13.24 2.92
C ASP A 70 56.91 12.18 1.89
N GLY A 71 56.71 10.94 2.35
CA GLY A 71 56.26 9.81 1.54
C GLY A 71 57.37 8.86 1.07
N LEU A 72 58.64 9.22 1.23
CA LEU A 72 59.79 8.31 1.04
C LEU A 72 60.69 8.35 2.29
N SER A 73 61.36 7.25 2.60
CA SER A 73 62.35 7.16 3.68
C SER A 73 63.46 6.20 3.30
N LEU A 74 64.64 6.40 3.89
CA LEU A 74 65.69 5.39 3.85
C LEU A 74 65.38 4.32 4.90
N THR A 75 65.52 3.05 4.52
CA THR A 75 65.49 1.90 5.42
C THR A 75 66.81 1.79 6.19
N ASP A 76 66.87 0.95 7.23
CA ASP A 76 68.07 0.76 8.05
C ASP A 76 69.29 0.25 7.25
N ASP A 77 69.06 -0.42 6.12
CA ASP A 77 70.09 -0.86 5.16
C ASP A 77 70.39 0.17 4.06
N GLY A 78 69.84 1.38 4.17
CA GLY A 78 70.15 2.52 3.30
C GLY A 78 69.44 2.49 1.94
N THR A 79 68.37 1.72 1.78
CA THR A 79 67.56 1.70 0.55
C THR A 79 66.39 2.67 0.64
N LEU A 80 66.00 3.27 -0.48
CA LEU A 80 64.86 4.19 -0.53
C LEU A 80 63.55 3.41 -0.66
N GLN A 81 62.57 3.70 0.19
CA GLN A 81 61.26 3.06 0.21
C GLN A 81 60.13 4.07 0.46
N THR A 82 58.91 3.80 -0.02
CA THR A 82 57.74 4.62 0.34
C THR A 82 57.34 4.46 1.80
N VAL A 83 56.98 5.55 2.46
CA VAL A 83 56.47 5.52 3.84
C VAL A 83 55.00 5.08 3.80
N VAL A 84 54.67 3.98 4.47
CA VAL A 84 53.29 3.52 4.66
C VAL A 84 52.88 3.67 6.12
N ASN A 85 51.70 4.26 6.36
CA ASN A 85 51.13 4.34 7.70
C ASN A 85 50.43 3.01 8.03
N SER A 86 50.69 2.45 9.21
CA SER A 86 50.09 1.18 9.67
C SER A 86 48.55 1.20 9.71
N THR A 87 47.96 2.39 9.89
CA THR A 87 46.50 2.63 9.86
C THR A 87 45.99 3.11 8.50
N GLY A 88 46.89 3.34 7.54
CA GLY A 88 46.54 3.78 6.19
C GLY A 88 45.98 2.68 5.30
N GLY A 89 45.51 3.08 4.11
CA GLY A 89 44.96 2.18 3.09
C GLY A 89 46.01 1.55 2.15
N LEU A 90 47.30 1.76 2.43
CA LEU A 90 48.41 1.20 1.66
C LEU A 90 49.29 0.35 2.58
N HIS A 91 49.88 -0.71 2.03
CA HIS A 91 50.85 -1.56 2.70
C HIS A 91 51.85 -2.12 1.71
N PHE A 92 52.94 -2.69 2.21
CA PHE A 92 53.82 -3.49 1.37
C PHE A 92 53.38 -4.94 1.39
N ASP A 93 53.06 -5.48 0.22
CA ASP A 93 53.00 -6.92 0.00
C ASP A 93 54.32 -7.35 -0.65
N LYS A 94 55.17 -8.01 0.14
CA LYS A 94 56.55 -8.35 -0.21
C LYS A 94 57.36 -7.10 -0.58
N LYS A 95 57.57 -6.84 -1.87
CA LYS A 95 58.36 -5.71 -2.40
C LYS A 95 57.50 -4.72 -3.23
N ALA A 96 56.19 -4.92 -3.29
CA ALA A 96 55.27 -4.06 -4.01
C ALA A 96 54.44 -3.21 -3.04
N LEU A 97 54.23 -1.95 -3.38
CA LEU A 97 53.24 -1.11 -2.72
C LEU A 97 51.84 -1.55 -3.18
N ALA A 98 50.98 -1.91 -2.24
CA ALA A 98 49.66 -2.48 -2.50
C ALA A 98 48.57 -1.77 -1.68
N ILE A 99 47.34 -1.81 -2.18
CA ILE A 99 46.17 -1.39 -1.41
C ILE A 99 45.93 -2.39 -0.29
N LYS A 100 45.62 -1.88 0.91
CA LYS A 100 45.15 -2.66 2.05
C LYS A 100 43.61 -2.64 2.02
N PRO A 101 42.95 -3.62 1.37
CA PRO A 101 41.49 -3.63 1.29
C PRO A 101 40.86 -3.87 2.67
N TYR A 102 39.64 -3.37 2.81
CA TYR A 102 38.75 -3.70 3.92
C TYR A 102 37.38 -4.11 3.36
N ASP A 103 36.37 -4.20 4.22
CA ASP A 103 35.00 -4.48 3.80
C ASP A 103 34.53 -3.52 2.71
N GLY A 104 33.89 -4.06 1.67
CA GLY A 104 33.38 -3.31 0.54
C GLY A 104 34.38 -3.06 -0.60
N ILE A 105 35.67 -3.39 -0.43
CA ILE A 105 36.68 -3.26 -1.49
C ILE A 105 37.25 -4.64 -1.84
N ASN A 106 37.33 -4.94 -3.13
CA ASN A 106 37.99 -6.10 -3.69
C ASN A 106 39.25 -5.65 -4.45
N VAL A 107 40.35 -6.37 -4.27
CA VAL A 107 41.62 -6.11 -4.97
C VAL A 107 42.10 -7.45 -5.53
N ASP A 108 42.19 -7.54 -6.86
CA ASP A 108 42.60 -8.74 -7.57
C ASP A 108 43.43 -8.40 -8.84
N ASN A 109 43.66 -9.40 -9.70
CA ASN A 109 44.46 -9.23 -10.92
C ASN A 109 43.87 -8.24 -11.94
N ASN A 110 42.57 -7.90 -11.82
CA ASN A 110 41.89 -6.90 -12.65
C ASN A 110 41.97 -5.49 -12.05
N GLY A 111 42.51 -5.33 -10.84
CA GLY A 111 42.65 -4.07 -10.14
C GLY A 111 41.77 -3.97 -8.90
N VAL A 112 41.22 -2.78 -8.68
CA VAL A 112 40.49 -2.41 -7.47
C VAL A 112 39.03 -2.18 -7.82
N SER A 113 38.12 -2.88 -7.15
CA SER A 113 36.69 -2.77 -7.40
C SER A 113 35.89 -2.76 -6.10
N VAL A 114 34.60 -2.40 -6.20
CA VAL A 114 33.68 -2.54 -5.09
C VAL A 114 33.35 -4.02 -4.91
N LYS A 115 33.45 -4.50 -3.67
CA LYS A 115 32.95 -5.83 -3.29
C LYS A 115 31.43 -5.74 -3.14
N ALA A 116 30.70 -6.26 -4.12
CA ALA A 116 29.24 -6.25 -4.15
C ALA A 116 28.66 -6.98 -2.92
N GLY A 117 27.74 -6.32 -2.21
CA GLY A 117 26.86 -6.92 -1.21
C GLY A 117 25.45 -7.17 -1.77
N SER A 118 24.53 -7.61 -0.92
CA SER A 118 23.12 -7.74 -1.31
C SER A 118 22.55 -6.39 -1.74
N GLY A 119 22.02 -6.30 -2.94
CA GLY A 119 21.42 -5.08 -3.48
C GLY A 119 22.33 -4.23 -4.36
N ILE A 120 23.59 -4.63 -4.58
CA ILE A 120 24.54 -3.94 -5.45
C ILE A 120 25.00 -4.89 -6.55
N ILE A 121 25.02 -4.42 -7.80
CA ILE A 121 25.65 -5.10 -8.94
C ILE A 121 26.93 -4.34 -9.28
N VAL A 122 28.01 -5.09 -9.48
CA VAL A 122 29.29 -4.56 -9.98
C VAL A 122 29.64 -5.35 -11.24
N ASP A 123 29.55 -4.70 -12.38
CA ASP A 123 29.83 -5.31 -13.70
C ASP A 123 30.54 -4.32 -14.64
N SER A 124 30.69 -4.68 -15.91
CA SER A 124 31.37 -3.85 -16.93
C SER A 124 30.70 -2.49 -17.16
N SER A 125 29.43 -2.32 -16.77
CA SER A 125 28.67 -1.07 -16.86
C SER A 125 28.87 -0.18 -15.61
N GLY A 126 29.57 -0.68 -14.59
CA GLY A 126 29.89 0.04 -13.35
C GLY A 126 29.19 -0.53 -12.13
N VAL A 127 28.90 0.35 -11.17
CA VAL A 127 28.21 0.01 -9.91
C VAL A 127 26.76 0.46 -10.01
N SER A 128 25.83 -0.45 -9.82
CA SER A 128 24.39 -0.18 -9.87
C SER A 128 23.60 -0.89 -8.77
N ILE A 129 22.33 -0.55 -8.62
CA ILE A 129 21.43 -1.19 -7.66
C ILE A 129 20.90 -2.48 -8.29
N ASP A 130 20.96 -3.58 -7.55
CA ASP A 130 20.23 -4.81 -7.88
C ASP A 130 18.73 -4.60 -7.60
N SER A 131 18.04 -4.01 -8.56
CA SER A 131 16.62 -3.68 -8.42
C SER A 131 15.73 -4.90 -8.17
N ASN A 132 16.12 -6.10 -8.61
CA ASN A 132 15.35 -7.33 -8.39
C ASN A 132 15.42 -7.80 -6.93
N ASN A 133 16.52 -7.50 -6.24
CA ASN A 133 16.73 -7.86 -4.85
C ASN A 133 16.26 -6.75 -3.89
N VAL A 134 16.51 -5.48 -4.23
CA VAL A 134 16.11 -4.33 -3.41
C VAL A 134 14.62 -4.02 -3.56
N LEU A 135 14.07 -4.20 -4.77
CA LEU A 135 12.65 -4.00 -5.07
C LEU A 135 12.08 -5.27 -5.71
N PRO A 136 11.77 -6.31 -4.91
CA PRO A 136 11.18 -7.53 -5.42
C PRO A 136 9.92 -7.28 -6.25
N LYS A 137 9.74 -8.10 -7.30
CA LYS A 137 8.53 -8.13 -8.11
C LYS A 137 7.30 -8.32 -7.22
N GLY A 138 6.24 -7.55 -7.49
CA GLY A 138 4.99 -7.59 -6.73
C GLY A 138 4.87 -6.51 -5.64
N ILE A 139 5.91 -5.71 -5.39
CA ILE A 139 5.78 -4.49 -4.58
C ILE A 139 4.81 -3.53 -5.27
N ILE A 140 3.82 -3.05 -4.52
CA ILE A 140 2.84 -2.06 -4.97
C ILE A 140 3.07 -0.76 -4.22
N VAL A 141 3.14 0.36 -4.95
CA VAL A 141 3.30 1.70 -4.39
C VAL A 141 2.21 2.64 -4.90
N MET A 142 1.91 3.67 -4.11
CA MET A 142 1.10 4.80 -4.56
C MET A 142 1.96 5.72 -5.44
N PHE A 143 1.43 6.14 -6.58
CA PHE A 143 2.15 6.87 -7.61
C PHE A 143 1.35 8.09 -8.09
N SER A 144 2.03 9.23 -8.22
CA SER A 144 1.46 10.52 -8.60
C SER A 144 2.07 11.10 -9.89
N GLY A 145 2.87 10.33 -10.62
CA GLY A 145 3.48 10.78 -11.88
C GLY A 145 2.56 10.61 -13.08
N SER A 146 2.95 11.22 -14.21
CA SER A 146 2.21 11.16 -15.47
C SER A 146 2.42 9.85 -16.24
N ASP A 147 3.65 9.33 -16.21
CA ASP A 147 4.09 8.20 -17.01
C ASP A 147 4.61 7.09 -16.09
N ILE A 148 4.18 5.86 -16.33
CA ILE A 148 4.60 4.71 -15.53
C ILE A 148 6.07 4.42 -15.85
N PRO A 149 6.98 4.42 -14.86
CA PRO A 149 8.40 4.20 -15.12
C PRO A 149 8.69 2.78 -15.64
N ASP A 150 9.80 2.65 -16.37
CA ASP A 150 10.29 1.35 -16.82
C ASP A 150 10.46 0.39 -15.65
N GLY A 151 10.05 -0.87 -15.85
CA GLY A 151 10.07 -1.89 -14.80
C GLY A 151 8.90 -1.82 -13.81
N TRP A 152 7.90 -0.97 -14.06
CA TRP A 152 6.64 -0.92 -13.31
C TRP A 152 5.43 -1.08 -14.24
N ALA A 153 4.28 -1.48 -13.68
CA ALA A 153 3.00 -1.58 -14.38
C ALA A 153 1.86 -1.03 -13.54
N LEU A 154 0.81 -0.50 -14.18
CA LEU A 154 -0.42 -0.11 -13.49
C LEU A 154 -1.12 -1.34 -12.91
N CYS A 155 -1.64 -1.23 -11.69
CA CYS A 155 -2.50 -2.26 -11.09
C CYS A 155 -3.92 -2.21 -11.69
N ASP A 156 -4.04 -2.59 -12.96
CA ASP A 156 -5.29 -2.60 -13.75
C ASP A 156 -5.81 -4.01 -14.07
N GLY A 157 -5.14 -5.05 -13.57
CA GLY A 157 -5.49 -6.45 -13.85
C GLY A 157 -4.75 -7.06 -15.04
N LYS A 158 -3.89 -6.30 -15.73
CA LYS A 158 -3.02 -6.80 -16.82
C LYS A 158 -1.60 -7.05 -16.30
N ASN A 159 -0.77 -7.71 -17.11
CA ASN A 159 0.65 -7.98 -16.80
C ASN A 159 0.85 -8.64 -15.42
N ASP A 160 -0.04 -9.56 -15.05
CA ASP A 160 -0.09 -10.24 -13.74
C ASP A 160 -0.22 -9.31 -12.52
N THR A 161 -0.64 -8.05 -12.74
CA THR A 161 -0.97 -7.12 -11.65
C THR A 161 -2.40 -7.37 -11.13
N PRO A 162 -2.69 -7.09 -9.85
CA PRO A 162 -4.06 -7.01 -9.38
C PRO A 162 -4.77 -5.77 -9.96
N ASP A 163 -6.08 -5.84 -10.18
CA ASP A 163 -6.91 -4.67 -10.49
C ASP A 163 -7.26 -3.92 -9.21
N LEU A 164 -6.56 -2.82 -8.92
CA LEU A 164 -6.77 -1.97 -7.75
C LEU A 164 -7.46 -0.63 -8.08
N ILE A 165 -7.85 -0.42 -9.34
CA ILE A 165 -8.54 0.80 -9.76
C ILE A 165 -9.91 0.86 -9.09
N ASP A 166 -10.14 1.97 -8.37
CA ASP A 166 -11.37 2.27 -7.63
C ASP A 166 -11.68 1.28 -6.52
N ARG A 167 -10.63 0.76 -5.89
CA ARG A 167 -10.73 -0.16 -4.76
C ARG A 167 -9.99 0.38 -3.55
N PHE A 168 -10.55 0.08 -2.39
CA PHE A 168 -9.87 0.27 -1.12
C PHE A 168 -9.00 -0.95 -0.83
N ILE A 169 -7.82 -0.72 -0.24
CA ILE A 169 -6.87 -1.78 0.10
C ILE A 169 -7.14 -2.28 1.50
N LEU A 170 -7.40 -3.59 1.63
CA LEU A 170 -7.61 -4.28 2.89
C LEU A 170 -6.37 -5.14 3.22
N GLY A 171 -5.79 -4.97 4.39
CA GLY A 171 -4.71 -5.85 4.88
C GLY A 171 -5.20 -7.28 5.07
N GLY A 172 -4.41 -8.27 4.64
CA GLY A 172 -4.77 -9.69 4.67
C GLY A 172 -3.57 -10.61 4.87
N LYS A 173 -3.80 -11.92 4.79
CA LYS A 173 -2.74 -12.94 4.85
C LYS A 173 -2.20 -13.25 3.45
N VAL A 174 -1.03 -13.90 3.38
CA VAL A 174 -0.44 -14.37 2.11
C VAL A 174 -1.43 -15.27 1.34
N SER A 175 -2.20 -16.10 2.03
CA SER A 175 -3.23 -16.96 1.44
C SER A 175 -4.42 -16.19 0.83
N ASP A 176 -4.54 -14.90 1.11
CA ASP A 176 -5.64 -14.03 0.67
C ASP A 176 -5.21 -13.09 -0.45
N ILE A 177 -3.96 -13.13 -0.88
CA ILE A 177 -3.46 -12.35 -2.03
C ILE A 177 -4.35 -12.61 -3.24
N ASN A 178 -4.68 -11.53 -3.95
CA ASN A 178 -5.59 -11.47 -5.11
C ASN A 178 -7.08 -11.77 -4.85
N LYS A 179 -7.48 -12.08 -3.60
CA LYS A 179 -8.91 -12.16 -3.26
C LYS A 179 -9.51 -10.77 -3.13
N ASN A 180 -10.73 -10.60 -3.65
CA ASN A 180 -11.49 -9.35 -3.53
C ASN A 180 -13.00 -9.64 -3.54
N ASN A 181 -13.81 -8.70 -3.06
CA ASN A 181 -15.26 -8.83 -3.01
C ASN A 181 -15.96 -8.42 -4.33
N GLY A 182 -15.19 -8.16 -5.40
CA GLY A 182 -15.70 -7.72 -6.71
C GLY A 182 -16.28 -6.30 -6.74
N LYS A 183 -16.31 -5.57 -5.61
CA LYS A 183 -16.89 -4.23 -5.55
C LYS A 183 -15.84 -3.16 -5.88
N LYS A 184 -16.30 -2.12 -6.57
CA LYS A 184 -15.54 -0.90 -6.86
C LYS A 184 -16.33 0.31 -6.37
N VAL A 185 -15.63 1.40 -6.11
CA VAL A 185 -16.27 2.71 -6.03
C VAL A 185 -16.76 3.09 -7.42
N SER A 186 -17.99 3.60 -7.52
CA SER A 186 -18.68 3.88 -8.80
C SER A 186 -18.84 5.39 -9.04
N GLY A 187 -18.68 5.85 -10.27
CA GLY A 187 -18.89 7.25 -10.64
C GLY A 187 -18.23 7.58 -11.98
N LEU A 188 -18.92 8.36 -12.82
CA LEU A 188 -18.44 8.69 -14.17
C LEU A 188 -17.20 9.59 -14.18
N PHE A 189 -16.97 10.37 -13.12
CA PHE A 189 -15.88 11.33 -13.02
C PHE A 189 -15.05 11.10 -11.76
N ALA A 190 -13.73 11.34 -11.87
CA ALA A 190 -12.75 11.13 -10.81
C ALA A 190 -13.10 11.82 -9.48
N ASN A 191 -13.72 13.01 -9.55
CA ASN A 191 -14.02 13.83 -8.38
C ASN A 191 -15.35 13.46 -7.70
N ASN A 192 -16.16 12.59 -8.32
CA ASN A 192 -17.54 12.31 -7.89
C ASN A 192 -17.79 10.81 -7.67
N LYS A 193 -16.75 10.04 -7.34
CA LYS A 193 -16.87 8.61 -7.03
C LYS A 193 -17.66 8.39 -5.72
N GLN A 194 -18.56 7.40 -5.77
CA GLN A 194 -19.55 7.08 -4.75
C GLN A 194 -19.59 5.55 -4.49
N PHE A 195 -19.76 5.16 -3.23
CA PHE A 195 -19.97 3.77 -2.82
C PHE A 195 -21.38 3.69 -2.27
N LYS A 196 -22.27 3.07 -3.06
CA LYS A 196 -23.67 2.89 -2.71
C LYS A 196 -23.87 1.45 -2.31
N ILE A 197 -24.37 1.25 -1.09
CA ILE A 197 -24.77 -0.06 -0.61
C ILE A 197 -26.29 -0.09 -0.53
N SER A 198 -26.90 -1.06 -1.23
CA SER A 198 -28.30 -1.43 -1.01
C SER A 198 -28.30 -2.70 -0.18
N THR A 199 -28.68 -2.62 1.10
CA THR A 199 -28.80 -3.80 1.97
C THR A 199 -30.24 -4.01 2.41
N THR A 200 -30.58 -5.27 2.67
CA THR A 200 -31.77 -5.68 3.44
C THR A 200 -31.43 -6.03 4.90
N ASN A 201 -30.16 -5.92 5.31
CA ASN A 201 -29.67 -6.35 6.64
C ASN A 201 -28.95 -5.23 7.40
N LYS A 202 -29.25 -5.18 8.70
CA LYS A 202 -29.24 -4.04 9.63
C LYS A 202 -27.86 -3.75 10.26
N GLU A 203 -27.12 -2.78 9.74
CA GLU A 203 -26.24 -1.88 10.53
C GLU A 203 -26.18 -0.47 9.90
N LEU A 204 -27.27 -0.07 9.24
CA LEU A 204 -27.46 1.29 8.74
C LEU A 204 -28.63 1.90 9.51
N THR A 205 -28.40 3.04 10.18
CA THR A 205 -29.49 3.78 10.83
C THR A 205 -30.40 4.33 9.75
N ILE A 206 -31.45 3.58 9.45
CA ILE A 206 -32.48 3.92 8.47
C ILE A 206 -33.62 4.61 9.20
N THR A 207 -33.92 5.85 8.83
CA THR A 207 -35.16 6.52 9.28
C THR A 207 -36.34 5.95 8.50
N ILE A 208 -37.17 5.16 9.19
CA ILE A 208 -38.40 4.61 8.63
C ILE A 208 -39.48 5.70 8.68
N LYS A 209 -40.05 6.07 7.52
CA LYS A 209 -41.18 7.02 7.48
C LYS A 209 -42.42 6.39 8.13
N GLY A 210 -43.26 7.22 8.73
CA GLY A 210 -44.56 6.79 9.24
C GLY A 210 -45.40 6.16 8.12
N THR A 211 -46.04 5.03 8.39
CA THR A 211 -46.94 4.34 7.46
C THR A 211 -48.39 4.58 7.90
N LYS A 212 -49.23 5.06 6.98
CA LYS A 212 -50.69 5.08 7.16
C LYS A 212 -51.24 3.74 6.68
N LEU A 213 -51.85 2.98 7.58
CA LEU A 213 -52.49 1.71 7.24
C LEU A 213 -53.76 1.93 6.40
N SER A 214 -53.98 1.06 5.42
CA SER A 214 -55.25 0.92 4.72
C SER A 214 -56.20 0.00 5.47
N GLN A 215 -57.50 0.06 5.16
CA GLN A 215 -58.53 -0.77 5.79
C GLN A 215 -58.21 -2.28 5.68
N ASP A 216 -57.67 -2.73 4.55
CA ASP A 216 -57.29 -4.13 4.32
C ASP A 216 -56.10 -4.60 5.18
N GLN A 217 -55.29 -3.68 5.70
CA GLN A 217 -54.11 -3.99 6.53
C GLN A 217 -54.42 -4.03 8.03
N ILE A 218 -55.63 -3.63 8.42
CA ILE A 218 -56.14 -3.83 9.78
C ILE A 218 -56.66 -5.28 9.88
N PRO A 219 -56.49 -5.97 11.03
CA PRO A 219 -57.03 -7.32 11.22
C PRO A 219 -58.52 -7.41 10.86
N GLU A 220 -58.91 -8.54 10.27
CA GLU A 220 -60.31 -8.80 9.94
C GLU A 220 -61.14 -8.83 11.22
N HIS A 221 -62.17 -7.99 11.29
CA HIS A 221 -63.09 -7.92 12.42
C HIS A 221 -64.51 -7.58 11.95
N GLN A 222 -65.49 -7.94 12.79
CA GLN A 222 -66.88 -7.53 12.66
C GLN A 222 -67.34 -6.92 13.98
N HIS A 223 -68.28 -5.99 13.91
CA HIS A 223 -68.91 -5.43 15.08
C HIS A 223 -70.15 -6.23 15.45
N ILE A 224 -70.32 -6.45 16.74
CA ILE A 224 -71.57 -6.91 17.35
C ILE A 224 -72.20 -5.67 17.98
N GLY A 225 -73.37 -5.26 17.49
CA GLY A 225 -74.00 -4.02 17.92
C GLY A 225 -75.53 -4.06 17.91
N GLY A 226 -76.13 -3.14 18.66
CA GLY A 226 -77.57 -2.97 18.77
C GLY A 226 -78.22 -3.74 19.93
N THR A 227 -79.53 -3.58 20.06
CA THR A 227 -80.37 -4.38 20.97
C THR A 227 -80.52 -5.79 20.40
N GLY A 228 -80.27 -6.81 21.22
CA GLY A 228 -80.52 -8.20 20.86
C GLY A 228 -82.00 -8.40 20.52
N TYR A 229 -82.27 -9.19 19.49
CA TYR A 229 -83.61 -9.56 19.08
C TYR A 229 -83.77 -11.07 19.18
N PHE A 230 -85.01 -11.53 19.29
CA PHE A 230 -85.33 -12.94 19.38
C PHE A 230 -86.07 -13.36 18.10
N SER A 231 -85.96 -14.63 17.71
CA SER A 231 -86.51 -15.12 16.43
C SER A 231 -88.01 -14.86 16.23
N ARG A 232 -88.76 -14.55 17.30
CA ARG A 232 -90.18 -14.20 17.27
C ARG A 232 -90.45 -12.72 17.60
N GLU A 233 -89.42 -11.92 17.87
CA GLU A 233 -89.51 -10.57 18.43
C GLU A 233 -88.58 -9.61 17.65
N GLY A 234 -89.16 -8.70 16.88
CA GLY A 234 -88.42 -7.69 16.08
C GLY A 234 -88.93 -6.27 16.31
N ALA A 235 -88.11 -5.28 15.90
CA ALA A 235 -88.52 -3.87 15.92
C ALA A 235 -89.41 -3.56 14.72
N ARG A 236 -90.71 -3.36 14.93
CA ARG A 236 -91.65 -2.88 13.89
C ARG A 236 -91.94 -1.40 14.09
N TYR A 237 -92.01 -0.65 13.00
CA TYR A 237 -92.60 0.69 13.00
C TYR A 237 -94.02 0.57 12.42
N ASN A 238 -95.01 0.88 13.25
CA ASN A 238 -96.45 0.82 12.98
C ASN A 238 -97.16 -0.54 13.25
N VAL A 239 -98.46 -0.46 13.56
CA VAL A 239 -99.31 -1.56 14.01
C VAL A 239 -99.75 -2.44 12.84
N ASP A 240 -99.16 -3.62 12.74
CA ASP A 240 -99.70 -4.69 11.90
C ASP A 240 -99.76 -5.96 12.74
N GLN A 241 -100.98 -6.50 12.93
CA GLN A 241 -101.29 -7.62 13.82
C GLN A 241 -101.20 -8.94 13.05
N PRO A 242 -100.16 -9.77 13.23
CA PRO A 242 -100.20 -11.13 12.71
C PRO A 242 -101.05 -11.99 13.64
N HIS A 243 -101.99 -12.70 13.04
CA HIS A 243 -102.75 -13.74 13.69
C HIS A 243 -101.83 -14.91 14.10
N GLU A 244 -101.99 -15.30 15.37
CA GLU A 244 -101.59 -16.55 16.03
C GLU A 244 -100.21 -16.64 16.71
N THR A 245 -100.31 -16.83 18.04
CA THR A 245 -99.28 -16.98 19.08
C THR A 245 -98.45 -15.73 19.39
N ALA A 246 -98.93 -14.97 20.39
CA ALA A 246 -98.43 -13.66 20.84
C ALA A 246 -96.89 -13.54 20.83
N PRO A 247 -96.29 -12.84 19.84
CA PRO A 247 -94.91 -12.40 19.98
C PRO A 247 -94.85 -11.26 21.00
N ARG A 248 -93.97 -11.36 22.00
CA ARG A 248 -93.76 -10.28 22.98
C ARG A 248 -93.09 -9.10 22.27
N GLN A 249 -93.67 -7.91 22.39
CA GLN A 249 -93.26 -6.74 21.62
C GLN A 249 -92.35 -5.83 22.45
N LEU A 250 -91.34 -5.24 21.80
CA LEU A 250 -90.62 -4.07 22.33
C LEU A 250 -91.48 -2.83 22.09
N ASP A 251 -92.28 -2.43 23.07
CA ASP A 251 -93.07 -1.19 23.02
C ASP A 251 -92.17 0.01 23.38
N ASN A 252 -91.86 0.84 22.38
CA ASN A 252 -91.06 2.06 22.54
C ASN A 252 -91.92 3.34 22.58
N ASN A 253 -93.24 3.20 22.83
CA ASN A 253 -94.13 4.35 23.03
C ASN A 253 -93.96 4.90 24.46
N PRO A 254 -93.50 6.14 24.65
CA PRO A 254 -93.30 6.71 25.99
C PRO A 254 -94.60 6.89 26.79
N ASN A 255 -95.77 6.77 26.14
CA ASN A 255 -97.09 6.98 26.74
C ASN A 255 -97.91 5.68 26.92
N SER A 256 -97.32 4.51 26.64
CA SER A 256 -97.99 3.21 26.79
C SER A 256 -97.72 2.63 28.19
N TYR A 257 -98.78 2.24 28.89
CA TYR A 257 -98.68 1.54 30.17
C TYR A 257 -98.58 0.03 29.93
N ASP A 258 -97.46 -0.59 30.30
CA ASP A 258 -97.31 -2.05 30.25
C ASP A 258 -98.38 -2.71 31.14
N PHE A 259 -98.99 -3.80 30.66
CA PHE A 259 -100.04 -4.57 31.34
C PHE A 259 -99.60 -5.05 32.73
N THR A 260 -98.29 -5.20 32.97
CA THR A 260 -97.72 -5.59 34.28
C THR A 260 -97.57 -4.42 35.27
N SER A 261 -97.62 -3.16 34.81
CA SER A 261 -97.43 -1.96 35.62
C SER A 261 -98.64 -1.63 36.51
N TYR A 262 -99.84 -2.07 36.12
CA TYR A 262 -101.05 -1.85 36.91
C TYR A 262 -101.09 -2.72 38.18
N ILE A 263 -100.37 -3.86 38.20
CA ILE A 263 -100.48 -4.86 39.27
C ILE A 263 -99.28 -4.83 40.23
N THR A 264 -98.04 -4.56 39.78
CA THR A 264 -96.85 -4.85 40.59
C THR A 264 -96.10 -3.65 41.16
N LYS A 265 -96.44 -2.40 40.79
CA LYS A 265 -95.80 -1.15 41.27
C LYS A 265 -94.25 -1.20 41.33
N LYS A 266 -93.60 -2.00 40.47
CA LYS A 266 -92.14 -2.03 40.34
C LYS A 266 -91.74 -1.47 38.99
N GLY A 267 -90.70 -0.63 39.02
CA GLY A 267 -90.24 0.13 37.87
C GLY A 267 -89.89 -0.75 36.67
N ARG A 268 -90.20 -0.22 35.49
CA ARG A 268 -89.77 -0.61 34.13
C ARG A 268 -88.94 -1.91 34.08
N SER A 269 -89.59 -3.05 33.91
CA SER A 269 -88.89 -4.30 33.57
C SER A 269 -88.90 -4.45 32.05
N LEU A 270 -87.80 -4.08 31.39
CA LEU A 270 -87.67 -4.21 29.93
C LEU A 270 -87.40 -5.66 29.48
N PHE A 271 -87.21 -6.59 30.41
CA PHE A 271 -86.98 -8.02 30.13
C PHE A 271 -87.60 -8.88 31.25
N VAL A 272 -88.16 -10.04 30.90
CA VAL A 272 -88.74 -11.03 31.83
C VAL A 272 -87.93 -12.32 31.69
N GLU A 273 -87.15 -12.62 32.73
CA GLU A 273 -86.43 -13.88 33.02
C GLU A 273 -85.10 -14.17 32.28
N ALA A 274 -84.39 -15.18 32.80
CA ALA A 274 -83.00 -15.49 32.48
C ALA A 274 -82.85 -16.05 31.05
N ASP A 275 -82.42 -15.20 30.13
CA ASP A 275 -82.44 -15.45 28.69
C ASP A 275 -81.15 -16.11 28.17
N ASN A 276 -81.25 -17.35 27.72
CA ASN A 276 -80.11 -18.13 27.22
C ASN A 276 -79.85 -18.07 25.70
N ASN A 277 -80.61 -17.31 24.87
CA ASN A 277 -80.46 -17.33 23.39
C ASN A 277 -80.87 -16.01 22.67
N ALA A 278 -80.20 -14.88 22.95
CA ALA A 278 -80.42 -13.63 22.18
C ALA A 278 -79.67 -13.64 20.83
N TYR A 279 -80.30 -13.15 19.75
CA TYR A 279 -79.64 -12.91 18.46
C TYR A 279 -79.14 -11.47 18.36
N TYR A 280 -77.95 -11.26 17.80
CA TYR A 280 -77.35 -9.95 17.61
C TYR A 280 -77.19 -9.61 16.13
N PHE A 281 -77.23 -8.31 15.80
CA PHE A 281 -76.84 -7.85 14.48
C PHE A 281 -75.31 -7.89 14.38
N TYR A 282 -74.83 -8.65 13.41
CA TYR A 282 -73.44 -8.67 13.00
C TYR A 282 -73.29 -7.77 11.78
N THR A 283 -72.27 -6.90 11.79
CA THR A 283 -71.84 -6.25 10.54
C THR A 283 -71.10 -7.26 9.67
N SER A 284 -71.01 -7.01 8.37
CA SER A 284 -70.05 -7.75 7.54
C SER A 284 -68.63 -7.59 8.09
N ASN A 285 -67.80 -8.62 7.95
CA ASN A 285 -66.38 -8.51 8.25
C ASN A 285 -65.73 -7.40 7.41
N VAL A 286 -64.86 -6.62 8.05
CA VAL A 286 -64.04 -5.60 7.41
C VAL A 286 -62.57 -5.78 7.82
N GLY A 287 -61.66 -5.37 6.95
CA GLY A 287 -60.22 -5.67 7.10
C GLY A 287 -59.87 -7.08 6.60
N LYS A 288 -58.56 -7.32 6.42
CA LYS A 288 -58.03 -8.60 5.90
C LYS A 288 -56.73 -9.03 6.58
N GLY A 289 -56.14 -8.18 7.43
CA GLY A 289 -54.84 -8.45 8.04
C GLY A 289 -53.69 -8.58 7.03
N ASN A 290 -53.82 -7.96 5.85
CA ASN A 290 -52.80 -8.06 4.82
C ASN A 290 -51.47 -7.44 5.28
N GLU A 291 -50.36 -7.98 4.76
CA GLU A 291 -49.04 -7.41 4.99
C GLU A 291 -48.94 -5.96 4.51
N HIS A 292 -48.06 -5.18 5.14
CA HIS A 292 -47.75 -3.83 4.72
C HIS A 292 -46.25 -3.55 4.75
N THR A 293 -45.82 -2.66 3.86
CA THR A 293 -44.41 -2.27 3.72
C THR A 293 -44.20 -0.85 4.22
N HIS A 294 -43.02 -0.59 4.77
CA HIS A 294 -42.56 0.77 5.06
C HIS A 294 -41.67 1.28 3.94
N ASN A 295 -41.86 2.55 3.56
CA ASN A 295 -40.93 3.22 2.66
C ASN A 295 -39.69 3.68 3.42
N VAL A 296 -38.54 3.25 2.93
CA VAL A 296 -37.21 3.65 3.42
C VAL A 296 -36.67 4.75 2.51
N ASP A 297 -36.32 5.89 3.11
CA ASP A 297 -35.62 6.98 2.43
C ASP A 297 -34.18 7.03 2.94
N ALA A 298 -33.32 6.18 2.39
CA ALA A 298 -31.93 6.12 2.81
C ALA A 298 -31.00 6.01 1.60
N SER A 299 -30.48 7.16 1.16
CA SER A 299 -29.28 7.25 0.34
C SER A 299 -28.15 7.77 1.24
N ALA A 300 -27.40 6.88 1.87
CA ALA A 300 -26.21 7.25 2.63
C ALA A 300 -24.97 7.11 1.73
N ASN A 301 -24.33 8.23 1.39
CA ASN A 301 -22.98 8.22 0.82
C ASN A 301 -21.97 8.18 1.97
N ILE A 302 -21.30 7.04 2.15
CA ILE A 302 -20.39 6.79 3.27
C ILE A 302 -18.91 6.97 2.91
N ILE A 303 -18.60 7.61 1.77
CA ILE A 303 -17.21 7.83 1.36
C ILE A 303 -16.61 9.04 2.07
N PRO A 304 -15.45 8.90 2.73
CA PRO A 304 -14.70 10.03 3.24
C PRO A 304 -14.10 10.84 2.07
N PRO A 305 -13.74 12.12 2.29
CA PRO A 305 -12.94 12.88 1.33
C PRO A 305 -11.70 12.08 0.89
N TYR A 306 -11.38 12.08 -0.40
CA TYR A 306 -10.29 11.28 -0.97
C TYR A 306 -9.46 12.08 -1.96
N TYR A 307 -8.21 11.62 -2.13
CA TYR A 307 -7.30 12.03 -3.19
C TYR A 307 -6.87 10.78 -3.95
N ILE A 308 -6.84 10.84 -5.28
CA ILE A 308 -6.56 9.66 -6.12
C ILE A 308 -5.08 9.62 -6.47
N LEU A 309 -4.43 8.53 -6.08
CA LEU A 309 -3.12 8.11 -6.57
C LEU A 309 -3.29 6.83 -7.38
N ALA A 310 -2.45 6.63 -8.39
CA ALA A 310 -2.38 5.35 -9.07
C ALA A 310 -1.68 4.33 -8.17
N PHE A 311 -2.06 3.06 -8.27
CA PHE A 311 -1.25 1.97 -7.75
C PHE A 311 -0.45 1.37 -8.89
N ILE A 312 0.88 1.35 -8.76
CA ILE A 312 1.78 0.68 -9.71
C ILE A 312 2.53 -0.43 -9.00
N MET A 313 2.78 -1.52 -9.73
CA MET A 313 3.47 -2.72 -9.25
C MET A 313 4.81 -2.90 -9.95
N LYS A 314 5.86 -3.25 -9.21
CA LYS A 314 7.15 -3.66 -9.79
C LYS A 314 6.94 -4.97 -10.55
N ILE A 315 7.33 -4.99 -11.83
CA ILE A 315 7.25 -6.17 -12.72
C ILE A 315 8.57 -6.87 -12.93
#